data_AF-A0ABC8RSY3-F1
#
_entry.id   AF-A0ABC8RSY3-F1
#
_cell.length_a   1.000
_cell.length_b   1.000
_cell.length_c   1.000
_cell.angle_alpha   90.00
_cell.angle_beta   90.00
_cell.angle_gamma   90.00
#
_symmetry.space_group_name_H-M   'P 1'
#
loop_
_entity.id
_entity.type
_entity.pdbx_description
1 polymer ?
#
loop_
_entity_poly.entity_id
_entity_poly.type
_entity_poly.pdbx_seq_one_letter_code
_entity_poly.pdbx_strand_id
1 'polypeptide(L)'
;MAEAASSSLSALSGKSDSEIEDMLDRMLTRLALCDDSKLQNLLSKLLPLTISSLSSQSPAVRNKVIEILSHVNKRVKHQPEIGLPLSDLWNLYMEANATPMVKNFCIVYIEMAFERAHKEEKEIMAPLLLANISKLPPQQQEIILRTIARMTKDVVTSVLELKYPGFSPAWKK
;
A
#
# COMPACT_ATOMS: atom_id res chain seq x y z
N MET A 1 -2.87 15.86 7.40
CA MET A 1 -1.69 15.03 7.07
C MET A 1 -1.76 14.60 5.60
N ALA A 2 -1.65 15.55 4.66
CA ALA A 2 -1.71 15.29 3.21
C ALA A 2 -0.36 15.56 2.51
N GLU A 3 0.70 15.90 3.26
CA GLU A 3 1.97 16.37 2.68
C GLU A 3 2.81 15.27 2.02
N ALA A 4 2.75 14.02 2.49
CA ALA A 4 3.70 12.99 2.07
C ALA A 4 3.43 12.40 0.65
N ALA A 5 2.16 12.16 0.28
CA ALA A 5 1.81 11.72 -1.07
C ALA A 5 1.99 12.84 -2.12
N SER A 6 1.54 14.05 -1.79
CA SER A 6 1.79 15.26 -2.60
C SER A 6 3.30 15.51 -2.82
N SER A 7 4.13 15.14 -1.84
CA SER A 7 5.59 15.20 -1.95
C SER A 7 6.19 14.21 -2.97
N SER A 8 5.54 13.07 -3.24
CA SER A 8 6.10 12.03 -4.12
C SER A 8 5.95 12.37 -5.61
N LEU A 9 4.76 12.83 -6.04
CA LEU A 9 4.57 13.31 -7.41
C LEU A 9 5.27 14.65 -7.67
N SER A 10 5.31 15.56 -6.69
CA SER A 10 6.08 16.80 -6.82
C SER A 10 7.58 16.52 -6.95
N ALA A 11 8.10 15.49 -6.27
CA ALA A 11 9.48 15.03 -6.45
C ALA A 11 9.77 14.46 -7.85
N LEU A 12 8.76 14.11 -8.65
CA LEU A 12 8.89 13.65 -10.03
C LEU A 12 8.59 14.75 -11.05
N SER A 13 7.92 15.83 -10.65
CA SER A 13 7.52 16.91 -11.54
C SER A 13 8.73 17.61 -12.15
N GLY A 14 8.80 17.66 -13.48
CA GLY A 14 9.88 18.31 -14.22
C GLY A 14 11.16 17.48 -14.38
N LYS A 15 11.21 16.24 -13.85
CA LYS A 15 12.33 15.33 -14.08
C LYS A 15 12.23 14.63 -15.42
N SER A 16 13.36 14.45 -16.09
CA SER A 16 13.46 13.60 -17.28
C SER A 16 13.33 12.11 -16.91
N ASP A 17 12.91 11.27 -17.87
CA ASP A 17 12.79 9.82 -17.62
C ASP A 17 14.14 9.20 -17.19
N SER A 18 15.26 9.71 -17.71
CA SER A 18 16.61 9.29 -17.31
C SER A 18 16.91 9.61 -15.83
N GLU A 19 16.51 10.80 -15.35
CA GLU A 19 16.70 11.16 -13.94
C GLU A 19 15.83 10.31 -13.00
N ILE A 20 14.62 9.96 -13.45
CA ILE A 20 13.72 9.07 -12.70
C ILE A 20 14.35 7.68 -12.62
N GLU A 21 14.90 7.16 -13.72
CA GLU A 21 15.59 5.87 -13.77
C GLU A 21 16.80 5.84 -12.83
N ASP A 22 17.70 6.84 -12.90
CA ASP A 22 18.86 6.96 -12.00
C ASP A 22 18.45 7.01 -10.53
N MET A 23 17.37 7.72 -10.22
CA MET A 23 16.81 7.79 -8.88
C MET A 23 16.31 6.42 -8.42
N LEU A 24 15.59 5.68 -9.27
CA LEU A 24 15.09 4.35 -8.98
C LEU A 24 16.23 3.34 -8.78
N ASP A 25 17.32 3.41 -9.54
CA ASP A 25 18.50 2.56 -9.34
C ASP A 25 19.16 2.81 -7.98
N ARG A 26 19.28 4.08 -7.58
CA ARG A 26 19.75 4.42 -6.22
C ARG A 26 18.82 3.87 -5.14
N MET A 27 17.51 3.90 -5.37
CA MET A 27 16.53 3.34 -4.44
C MET A 27 16.62 1.82 -4.36
N LEU A 28 16.79 1.13 -5.50
CA LEU A 28 16.98 -0.31 -5.55
C LEU A 28 18.25 -0.73 -4.80
N THR A 29 19.35 -0.01 -5.02
CA THR A 29 20.61 -0.23 -4.28
C THR A 29 20.42 -0.05 -2.78
N ARG A 30 19.73 1.02 -2.36
CA ARG A 30 19.40 1.24 -0.95
C ARG A 30 18.52 0.15 -0.37
N LEU A 31 17.54 -0.36 -1.13
CA LEU A 31 16.68 -1.46 -0.71
C LEU A 31 17.48 -2.76 -0.53
N ALA A 32 18.44 -3.03 -1.41
CA ALA A 32 19.30 -4.21 -1.32
C ALA A 32 20.24 -4.18 -0.10
N LEU A 33 20.73 -2.99 0.27
CA LEU A 33 21.65 -2.80 1.41
C LEU A 33 20.92 -2.53 2.74
N CYS A 34 19.60 -2.42 2.75
CA CYS A 34 18.85 -2.06 3.96
C CYS A 34 18.62 -3.26 4.87
N ASP A 35 19.02 -3.14 6.13
CA ASP A 35 18.67 -4.09 7.19
C ASP A 35 17.15 -4.16 7.42
N ASP A 36 16.67 -5.31 7.91
CA ASP A 36 15.25 -5.54 8.18
C ASP A 36 14.68 -4.55 9.22
N SER A 37 15.46 -4.18 10.24
CA SER A 37 15.06 -3.22 11.28
C SER A 37 14.76 -1.81 10.74
N LYS A 38 15.30 -1.47 9.57
CA LYS A 38 15.09 -0.17 8.91
C LYS A 38 14.16 -0.29 7.70
N LEU A 39 13.76 -1.50 7.32
CA LEU A 39 13.00 -1.76 6.10
C LEU A 39 11.67 -1.01 6.11
N GLN A 40 10.90 -1.08 7.20
CA GLN A 40 9.62 -0.36 7.31
C GLN A 40 9.78 1.15 7.07
N ASN A 41 10.80 1.77 7.65
CA ASN A 41 11.09 3.19 7.48
C ASN A 41 11.57 3.54 6.06
N LEU A 42 12.23 2.61 5.37
CA LEU A 42 12.57 2.78 3.97
C LEU A 42 11.33 2.67 3.09
N LEU A 43 10.50 1.65 3.32
CA LEU A 43 9.29 1.37 2.52
C LEU A 43 8.26 2.48 2.63
N SER A 44 8.17 3.18 3.77
CA SER A 44 7.22 4.29 3.95
C SER A 44 7.40 5.40 2.92
N LYS A 45 8.64 5.66 2.48
CA LYS A 45 8.95 6.64 1.44
C LYS A 45 9.15 6.00 0.07
N LEU A 46 9.72 4.80 0.03
CA LEU A 46 10.07 4.12 -1.20
C LEU A 46 8.81 3.69 -1.97
N LEU A 47 7.82 3.09 -1.31
CA LEU A 47 6.65 2.55 -2.01
C LEU A 47 5.82 3.61 -2.73
N PRO A 48 5.39 4.72 -2.09
CA PRO A 48 4.62 5.75 -2.78
C PRO A 48 5.39 6.35 -3.95
N LEU A 49 6.69 6.65 -3.76
CA LEU A 49 7.53 7.23 -4.81
C LEU A 49 7.73 6.28 -5.99
N THR A 50 8.07 5.01 -5.73
CA THR A 50 8.25 3.99 -6.76
C THR A 50 6.96 3.74 -7.53
N ILE A 51 5.81 3.64 -6.87
CA ILE A 51 4.52 3.45 -7.56
C ILE A 51 4.15 4.70 -8.36
N SER A 52 4.36 5.91 -7.82
CA SER A 52 4.06 7.16 -8.54
C SER A 52 4.88 7.31 -9.83
N SER A 53 6.08 6.72 -9.88
CA SER A 53 6.96 6.70 -11.07
C SER A 53 6.36 5.91 -12.24
N LEU A 54 5.36 5.06 -12.02
CA LEU A 54 4.58 4.40 -13.10
C LEU A 54 3.76 5.37 -13.94
N SER A 55 3.69 6.64 -13.55
CA SER A 55 3.14 7.70 -14.38
C SER A 55 4.00 7.98 -15.62
N SER A 56 5.30 7.65 -15.59
CA SER A 56 6.18 7.76 -16.76
C SER A 56 5.74 6.78 -17.85
N GLN A 57 5.91 7.21 -19.11
CA GLN A 57 5.67 6.39 -20.30
C GLN A 57 6.90 5.58 -20.71
N SER A 58 8.07 5.84 -20.12
CA SER A 58 9.31 5.11 -20.42
C SER A 58 9.21 3.64 -20.00
N PRO A 59 9.44 2.68 -20.93
CA PRO A 59 9.52 1.27 -20.58
C PRO A 59 10.64 0.97 -19.57
N ALA A 60 11.76 1.69 -19.62
CA ALA A 60 12.88 1.50 -18.72
C ALA A 60 12.49 1.81 -17.27
N VAL A 61 11.84 2.96 -17.05
CA VAL A 61 11.30 3.37 -15.73
C VAL A 61 10.30 2.33 -15.23
N ARG A 62 9.36 1.88 -16.07
CA ARG A 62 8.35 0.88 -15.67
C ARG A 62 8.97 -0.46 -15.29
N ASN A 63 9.93 -0.95 -16.08
CA ASN A 63 10.63 -2.20 -15.78
C ASN A 63 11.39 -2.09 -14.45
N LYS A 64 12.04 -0.95 -14.21
CA LYS A 64 12.75 -0.68 -12.95
C LYS A 64 11.82 -0.63 -11.75
N VAL A 65 10.65 0.01 -11.89
CA VAL A 65 9.63 -0.01 -10.83
C VAL A 65 9.18 -1.43 -10.53
N ILE A 66 8.87 -2.23 -11.55
CA ILE A 66 8.45 -3.63 -11.38
C ILE A 66 9.53 -4.46 -10.68
N GLU A 67 10.80 -4.26 -11.04
CA GLU A 67 11.96 -4.86 -10.37
C GLU A 67 11.98 -4.51 -8.87
N ILE A 68 11.92 -3.22 -8.53
CA ILE A 68 11.89 -2.76 -7.13
C ILE A 68 10.72 -3.38 -6.36
N LEU A 69 9.51 -3.32 -6.92
CA LEU A 69 8.30 -3.86 -6.28
C LEU A 69 8.40 -5.39 -6.08
N SER A 70 9.05 -6.12 -7.00
CA SER A 70 9.36 -7.55 -6.83
C SER A 70 10.28 -7.80 -5.63
N HIS A 71 11.33 -6.98 -5.46
CA HIS A 71 12.21 -7.06 -4.29
C HIS A 71 11.49 -6.73 -2.99
N VAL A 72 10.63 -5.69 -2.99
CA VAL A 72 9.80 -5.36 -1.83
C VAL A 72 8.92 -6.55 -1.45
N ASN A 73 8.16 -7.08 -2.41
CA ASN A 73 7.28 -8.22 -2.19
C ASN A 73 8.00 -9.43 -1.61
N LYS A 74 9.21 -9.76 -2.10
CA LYS A 74 10.03 -10.86 -1.57
C LYS A 74 10.38 -10.67 -0.10
N ARG A 75 10.77 -9.46 0.30
CA ARG A 75 11.15 -9.17 1.70
C ARG A 75 9.95 -9.17 2.63
N VAL A 76 8.87 -8.47 2.26
CA VAL A 76 7.69 -8.35 3.13
C VAL A 76 6.88 -9.65 3.23
N LYS A 77 7.03 -10.58 2.28
CA LYS A 77 6.30 -11.87 2.27
C LYS A 77 6.50 -12.70 3.53
N HIS A 78 7.72 -12.69 4.10
CA HIS A 78 8.07 -13.50 5.28
C HIS A 78 8.11 -12.67 6.57
N GLN A 79 7.74 -11.39 6.50
CA GLN A 79 7.83 -10.42 7.60
C GLN A 79 6.48 -9.69 7.75
N PRO A 80 5.43 -10.36 8.28
CA PRO A 80 4.09 -9.77 8.44
C PRO A 80 4.06 -8.56 9.38
N GLU A 81 5.03 -8.44 10.28
CA GLU A 81 5.21 -7.32 11.21
C GLU A 81 5.60 -6.01 10.54
N ILE A 82 6.14 -6.07 9.32
CA ILE A 82 6.53 -4.87 8.57
C ILE A 82 5.28 -4.21 8.01
N GLY A 83 4.95 -3.06 8.61
CA GLY A 83 3.91 -2.17 8.14
C GLY A 83 4.26 -1.53 6.80
N LEU A 84 3.24 -1.19 6.03
CA LEU A 84 3.35 -0.48 4.76
C LEU A 84 2.58 0.84 4.88
N PRO A 85 2.95 1.89 4.12
CA PRO A 85 2.37 3.23 4.28
C PRO A 85 0.95 3.32 3.73
N LEU A 86 -0.03 2.75 4.43
CA LEU A 86 -1.42 2.64 3.99
C LEU A 86 -2.05 3.99 3.64
N SER A 87 -1.86 4.97 4.52
CA SER A 87 -2.35 6.34 4.34
C SER A 87 -1.81 6.99 3.06
N ASP A 88 -0.50 6.88 2.81
CA ASP A 88 0.16 7.50 1.66
C ASP A 88 -0.21 6.80 0.35
N LEU A 89 -0.34 5.47 0.38
CA LEU A 89 -0.80 4.68 -0.76
C LEU A 89 -2.25 5.04 -1.13
N TRP A 90 -3.12 5.23 -0.14
CA TRP A 90 -4.48 5.68 -0.37
C TRP A 90 -4.55 7.09 -0.96
N ASN A 91 -3.77 8.02 -0.41
CA ASN A 91 -3.68 9.38 -0.94
C ASN A 91 -3.21 9.38 -2.40
N LEU A 92 -2.14 8.63 -2.72
CA LEU A 92 -1.64 8.46 -4.08
C LEU A 92 -2.71 7.86 -5.02
N TYR A 93 -3.50 6.90 -4.54
CA TYR A 93 -4.58 6.30 -5.31
C TYR A 93 -5.72 7.30 -5.62
N MET A 94 -6.02 8.19 -4.68
CA MET A 94 -7.10 9.20 -4.77
C MET A 94 -6.74 10.45 -5.58
N GLU A 95 -5.47 10.64 -5.94
CA GLU A 95 -5.05 11.79 -6.73
C GLU A 95 -5.75 11.84 -8.10
N ALA A 96 -6.20 13.04 -8.47
CA ALA A 96 -6.96 13.26 -9.71
C ALA A 96 -6.16 12.88 -10.96
N ASN A 97 -4.85 13.08 -10.93
CA ASN A 97 -3.94 12.85 -12.05
C ASN A 97 -3.26 11.46 -12.01
N ALA A 98 -3.60 10.60 -11.04
CA ALA A 98 -3.02 9.27 -10.96
C ALA A 98 -3.43 8.42 -12.17
N THR A 99 -2.43 7.90 -12.88
CA THR A 99 -2.67 7.08 -14.08
C THR A 99 -3.34 5.74 -13.71
N PRO A 100 -4.03 5.08 -14.65
CA PRO A 100 -4.60 3.76 -14.39
C PRO A 100 -3.57 2.73 -13.89
N MET A 101 -2.32 2.81 -14.38
CA MET A 101 -1.24 1.92 -13.96
C MET A 101 -0.86 2.18 -12.49
N VAL A 102 -0.72 3.44 -12.08
CA VAL A 102 -0.50 3.82 -10.67
C VAL A 102 -1.64 3.27 -9.80
N LYS A 103 -2.90 3.49 -10.19
CA LYS A 103 -4.07 3.02 -9.43
C LYS A 103 -4.12 1.49 -9.28
N ASN A 104 -3.81 0.75 -10.33
CA ASN A 104 -3.79 -0.72 -10.32
C ASN A 104 -2.71 -1.29 -9.40
N PHE A 105 -1.55 -0.63 -9.29
CA PHE A 105 -0.52 -1.05 -8.34
C PHE A 105 -0.84 -0.58 -6.92
N CYS A 106 -1.31 0.66 -6.74
CA CYS A 106 -1.71 1.18 -5.44
C CYS A 106 -2.73 0.27 -4.75
N ILE A 107 -3.79 -0.17 -5.44
CA ILE A 107 -4.86 -0.96 -4.79
C ILE A 107 -4.34 -2.28 -4.20
N VAL A 108 -3.39 -2.94 -4.87
CA VAL A 108 -2.77 -4.18 -4.38
C VAL A 108 -1.95 -3.91 -3.11
N TYR A 109 -1.19 -2.82 -3.10
CA TYR A 109 -0.41 -2.43 -1.93
C TYR A 109 -1.29 -1.87 -0.80
N ILE A 110 -2.44 -1.27 -1.09
CA ILE A 110 -3.43 -0.85 -0.10
C ILE A 110 -4.03 -2.07 0.60
N GLU A 111 -4.46 -3.10 -0.14
CA GLU A 111 -4.95 -4.36 0.45
C GLU A 111 -3.89 -4.97 1.38
N MET A 112 -2.65 -5.12 0.90
CA MET A 112 -1.55 -5.67 1.68
C MET A 112 -1.19 -4.81 2.90
N ALA A 113 -1.16 -3.49 2.76
CA ALA A 113 -0.90 -2.56 3.85
C ALA A 113 -2.00 -2.61 4.91
N PHE A 114 -3.26 -2.68 4.46
CA PHE A 114 -4.41 -2.77 5.35
C PHE A 114 -4.39 -4.05 6.15
N GLU A 115 -4.07 -5.20 5.57
CA GLU A 115 -3.97 -6.47 6.30
C GLU A 115 -2.94 -6.40 7.44
N ARG A 116 -1.81 -5.70 7.20
CA ARG A 116 -0.67 -5.56 8.12
C ARG A 116 -0.82 -4.42 9.13
N ALA A 117 -1.70 -3.47 8.87
CA ALA A 117 -1.88 -2.30 9.72
C ALA A 117 -2.35 -2.68 11.14
N HIS A 118 -1.95 -1.86 12.11
CA HIS A 118 -2.43 -1.98 13.48
C HIS A 118 -3.93 -1.64 13.56
N LYS A 119 -4.59 -2.12 14.62
CA LYS A 119 -6.03 -1.95 14.83
C LYS A 119 -6.46 -0.48 14.74
N GLU A 120 -5.72 0.41 15.38
CA GLU A 120 -6.02 1.86 15.39
C GLU A 120 -6.02 2.46 13.98
N GLU A 121 -5.02 2.12 13.16
CA GLU A 121 -4.95 2.61 11.78
C GLU A 121 -6.06 2.01 10.91
N LYS A 122 -6.39 0.72 11.10
CA LYS A 122 -7.53 0.07 10.43
C LYS A 122 -8.86 0.75 10.74
N GLU A 123 -9.10 1.11 12.00
CA GLU A 123 -10.32 1.80 12.45
C GLU A 123 -10.46 3.20 11.82
N ILE A 124 -9.34 3.89 11.56
CA ILE A 124 -9.32 5.18 10.87
C ILE A 124 -9.50 5.00 9.36
N MET A 125 -8.83 4.02 8.76
CA MET A 125 -8.79 3.84 7.30
C MET A 125 -10.04 3.18 6.74
N ALA A 126 -10.66 2.23 7.44
CA ALA A 126 -11.87 1.53 6.97
C ALA A 126 -13.01 2.47 6.56
N PRO A 127 -13.46 3.43 7.40
CA PRO A 127 -14.53 4.36 6.99
C PRO A 127 -14.11 5.25 5.82
N LEU A 128 -12.84 5.66 5.74
CA LEU A 128 -12.31 6.48 4.64
C LEU A 128 -12.36 5.76 3.29
N LEU A 129 -11.99 4.47 3.29
CA LEU A 129 -12.05 3.61 2.12
C LEU A 129 -13.51 3.38 1.69
N LEU A 130 -14.42 3.10 2.64
CA LEU A 130 -15.85 2.90 2.35
C LEU A 130 -16.50 4.18 1.81
N ALA A 131 -16.19 5.35 2.36
CA ALA A 131 -16.77 6.61 1.95
C ALA A 131 -16.49 6.95 0.47
N ASN A 132 -15.43 6.39 -0.11
CA ASN A 132 -15.05 6.61 -1.51
C ASN A 132 -15.36 5.43 -2.43
N ILE A 133 -15.95 4.34 -1.91
CA ILE A 133 -16.03 3.08 -2.65
C ILE A 133 -16.80 3.19 -3.96
N SER A 134 -17.85 4.01 -4.01
CA SER A 134 -18.64 4.23 -5.23
C SER A 134 -17.85 4.87 -6.37
N LYS A 135 -16.70 5.50 -6.07
CA LYS A 135 -15.81 6.12 -7.07
C LYS A 135 -14.80 5.13 -7.65
N LEU A 136 -14.67 3.93 -7.07
CA LEU A 136 -13.72 2.92 -7.50
C LEU A 136 -14.32 2.07 -8.63
N PRO A 137 -13.50 1.54 -9.55
CA PRO A 137 -13.92 0.48 -10.47
C PRO A 137 -14.46 -0.76 -9.72
N PRO A 138 -15.44 -1.51 -10.27
CA PRO A 138 -16.08 -2.63 -9.57
C PRO A 138 -15.12 -3.68 -9.00
N GLN A 139 -14.07 -4.03 -9.74
CA GLN A 139 -13.04 -4.98 -9.27
C GLN A 139 -12.33 -4.47 -8.00
N GLN A 140 -12.06 -3.17 -7.92
CA GLN A 140 -11.37 -2.58 -6.79
C GLN A 140 -12.32 -2.32 -5.61
N GLN A 141 -13.62 -2.09 -5.88
CA GLN A 141 -14.66 -2.11 -4.84
C GLN A 141 -14.69 -3.47 -4.13
N GLU A 142 -14.67 -4.56 -4.90
CA GLU A 142 -14.67 -5.92 -4.34
C GLU A 142 -13.46 -6.17 -3.41
N ILE A 143 -12.27 -5.74 -3.83
CA ILE A 143 -11.04 -5.84 -3.03
C ILE A 143 -11.21 -5.11 -1.69
N ILE A 144 -11.66 -3.86 -1.72
CA ILE A 144 -11.85 -3.06 -0.49
C ILE A 144 -12.93 -3.67 0.40
N LEU A 145 -14.08 -4.05 -0.15
CA LEU A 145 -15.18 -4.66 0.62
C LEU A 145 -14.74 -5.97 1.28
N ARG A 146 -14.03 -6.83 0.55
CA ARG A 146 -13.50 -8.10 1.07
C ARG A 146 -12.53 -7.86 2.22
N THR A 147 -11.62 -6.89 2.06
CA THR A 147 -10.62 -6.52 3.07
C THR A 147 -11.30 -6.02 4.35
N ILE A 148 -12.27 -5.12 4.24
CA ILE A 148 -13.00 -4.56 5.37
C ILE A 148 -13.89 -5.62 6.03
N ALA A 149 -14.57 -6.46 5.24
CA ALA A 149 -15.39 -7.54 5.78
C ALA A 149 -14.55 -8.53 6.61
N ARG A 150 -13.31 -8.81 6.21
CA ARG A 150 -12.38 -9.64 6.99
C ARG A 150 -12.04 -8.98 8.32
N MET A 151 -11.69 -7.69 8.32
CA MET A 151 -11.46 -6.94 9.55
C MET A 151 -12.66 -6.98 10.50
N THR A 152 -13.88 -6.77 9.99
CA THR A 152 -15.10 -6.82 10.81
C THR A 152 -15.31 -8.20 11.43
N LYS A 153 -15.04 -9.28 10.68
CA LYS A 153 -15.10 -10.65 11.22
C LYS A 153 -14.11 -10.87 12.35
N ASP A 154 -12.88 -10.37 12.21
CA ASP A 154 -11.84 -10.48 13.24
C ASP A 154 -12.26 -9.73 14.51
N VAL A 155 -12.74 -8.48 14.36
CA VAL A 155 -13.23 -7.67 15.48
C VAL A 155 -14.41 -8.32 16.20
N VAL A 156 -15.42 -8.79 15.46
CA VAL A 156 -16.58 -9.48 16.03
C VAL A 156 -16.16 -10.76 16.76
N THR A 157 -15.22 -11.53 16.19
CA THR A 157 -14.71 -12.75 16.83
C THR A 157 -13.99 -12.43 18.13
N SER A 158 -13.09 -11.43 18.15
CA SER A 158 -12.41 -11.00 19.38
C SER A 158 -13.38 -10.49 20.46
N VAL A 159 -14.41 -9.73 20.08
CA VAL A 159 -15.43 -9.25 21.03
C VAL A 159 -16.24 -10.41 21.61
N LEU A 160 -16.61 -11.40 20.78
CA LEU A 160 -17.34 -12.56 21.24
C LEU A 160 -16.50 -13.46 22.15
N GLU A 161 -15.21 -13.66 21.85
CA GLU A 161 -14.28 -14.42 22.72
C GLU A 161 -14.06 -13.72 24.07
N LEU A 162 -13.96 -12.38 24.09
CA LEU A 162 -13.87 -11.60 25.33
C LEU A 162 -15.14 -11.68 26.17
N LYS A 163 -16.31 -11.65 25.52
CA LYS A 163 -17.61 -11.69 26.20
C LYS A 163 -18.03 -13.10 26.61
N TYR A 164 -17.62 -14.11 25.85
CA TYR A 164 -17.97 -15.52 26.02
C TYR A 164 -16.73 -16.41 25.82
N PRO A 165 -15.92 -16.62 26.88
CA PRO A 165 -14.73 -17.47 26.79
C PRO A 165 -15.08 -18.90 26.34
N GLY A 166 -14.42 -19.38 25.29
CA GLY A 166 -14.70 -20.70 24.68
C GLY A 166 -15.77 -20.72 23.58
N PHE A 167 -16.37 -19.56 23.24
CA PHE A 167 -17.25 -19.44 22.08
C PHE A 167 -16.47 -19.56 20.77
N SER A 168 -16.79 -20.56 19.94
CA SER A 168 -16.25 -20.71 18.59
C SER A 168 -17.32 -20.37 17.56
N PRO A 169 -17.19 -19.25 16.83
CA PRO A 169 -18.14 -18.89 15.79
C PRO A 169 -18.20 -19.94 14.67
N ALA A 170 -19.38 -20.12 14.06
CA ALA A 170 -19.60 -21.11 13.00
C ALA A 170 -18.74 -20.88 11.74
N TRP A 171 -18.30 -19.64 11.52
CA TRP A 171 -17.41 -19.25 10.41
C TRP A 171 -15.92 -19.45 10.69
N LYS A 172 -15.55 -20.00 11.87
CA LYS A 172 -14.17 -20.36 12.24
C LYS A 172 -13.82 -21.82 11.91
N LYS A 173 -14.79 -22.60 11.41
CA LYS A 173 -14.65 -24.02 11.00
C LYS A 173 -14.40 -24.15 9.51
#